data_AF-A0A920AV10-F1
#
_entry.id   AF-A0A920AV10-F1
#
_cell.length_a   1.000
_cell.length_b   1.000
_cell.length_c   1.000
_cell.angle_alpha   90.00
_cell.angle_beta   90.00
_cell.angle_gamma   90.00
#
_symmetry.space_group_name_H-M   'P 1'
#
loop_
_entity.id
_entity.type
_entity.pdbx_description
1 polymer ?
#
loop_
_entity_poly.entity_id
_entity_poly.type
_entity_poly.pdbx_seq_one_letter_code
_entity_poly.pdbx_strand_id
1 'polypeptide(L)' 'MDKLEKLIYSRKYLPPFLYFGSAGLIGFDIYSDIFKEVEFLNQYVETPLFILFFYMTYLGLKNLKKKK' A
#
# COMPACT_ATOMS: atom_id res chain seq x y z
N MET A 1 13.08 14.56 -5.45
CA MET A 1 12.10 13.46 -5.34
C MET A 1 12.57 12.39 -6.30
N ASP A 2 12.66 11.15 -5.84
CA ASP A 2 13.04 10.03 -6.69
C ASP A 2 12.06 9.89 -7.86
N LYS A 3 12.51 9.32 -8.98
CA LYS A 3 11.70 9.18 -10.22
C LYS A 3 10.36 8.47 -9.96
N LEU A 4 10.37 7.51 -9.02
CA LEU A 4 9.21 6.77 -8.53
C LEU A 4 8.27 7.63 -7.68
N GLU A 5 8.79 8.39 -6.72
CA GLU A 5 8.01 9.34 -5.91
C GLU A 5 7.30 10.35 -6.81
N LYS A 6 8.00 10.88 -7.82
CA LYS A 6 7.43 11.82 -8.79
C LYS A 6 6.30 11.20 -9.63
N LEU A 7 6.41 9.91 -9.99
CA LEU A 7 5.36 9.18 -10.69
C LEU A 7 4.14 8.97 -9.79
N ILE A 8 4.35 8.54 -8.55
CA ILE A 8 3.26 8.31 -7.58
C ILE A 8 2.49 9.61 -7.30
N TYR A 9 3.19 10.73 -7.15
CA TYR A 9 2.57 12.04 -6.94
C TYR A 9 2.16 12.76 -8.23
N SER A 10 2.38 12.17 -9.41
CA SER A 10 1.99 12.78 -10.70
C SER A 10 0.47 12.97 -10.84
N ARG A 11 -0.32 12.10 -10.19
CA ARG A 11 -1.78 12.13 -10.22
C ARG A 11 -2.31 12.25 -8.79
N LYS A 12 -3.16 13.25 -8.54
CA LYS A 12 -3.71 13.60 -7.22
C LYS A 12 -4.28 12.40 -6.43
N TYR A 13 -4.97 11.49 -7.12
CA TYR A 13 -5.66 10.36 -6.50
C TYR A 13 -4.84 9.07 -6.47
N LEU A 14 -3.66 9.04 -7.11
CA LEU A 14 -2.83 7.85 -7.16
C LEU A 14 -2.25 7.46 -5.79
N PRO A 15 -1.72 8.39 -4.96
CA PRO A 15 -1.23 8.03 -3.64
C PRO A 15 -2.32 7.48 -2.70
N PRO A 16 -3.50 8.13 -2.57
CA PRO A 16 -4.60 7.56 -1.79
C PRO A 16 -5.06 6.21 -2.32
N PHE A 17 -5.16 6.05 -3.64
CA PHE A 17 -5.57 4.78 -4.25
C PHE A 17 -4.58 3.65 -3.95
N LEU A 18 -3.29 3.89 -4.08
CA LEU A 18 -2.26 2.91 -3.75
C LEU A 18 -2.26 2.56 -2.24
N TYR A 19 -2.46 3.55 -1.37
CA TYR A 19 -2.50 3.33 0.07
C TYR A 19 -3.76 2.57 0.52
N PHE A 20 -4.95 3.08 0.20
CA PHE A 20 -6.22 2.44 0.61
C PHE A 20 -6.48 1.15 -0.16
N GLY A 21 -6.05 1.05 -1.42
CA GLY A 21 -6.15 -0.16 -2.21
C GLY A 21 -5.28 -1.29 -1.63
N SER A 22 -4.02 -1.00 -1.29
CA SER A 22 -3.15 -2.00 -0.64
C SER A 22 -3.64 -2.39 0.74
N ALA A 23 -4.06 -1.42 1.57
CA ALA A 23 -4.63 -1.70 2.90
C ALA A 23 -5.91 -2.55 2.81
N GLY A 24 -6.78 -2.27 1.84
CA GLY A 24 -8.02 -3.02 1.65
C GLY A 24 -7.77 -4.47 1.21
N LEU A 25 -6.81 -4.68 0.29
CA LEU A 25 -6.43 -6.03 -0.16
C LEU A 25 -5.79 -6.84 0.96
N ILE A 26 -4.85 -6.24 1.70
CA ILE A 26 -4.23 -6.90 2.87
C ILE A 26 -5.29 -7.24 3.92
N GLY A 27 -6.19 -6.30 4.24
CA GLY A 27 -7.25 -6.54 5.22
C GLY A 27 -8.23 -7.63 4.78
N PHE A 28 -8.54 -7.70 3.48
CA PHE A 28 -9.41 -8.75 2.94
C PHE A 28 -8.73 -10.12 2.92
N ASP A 29 -7.43 -10.16 2.66
CA ASP A 29 -6.62 -11.37 2.72
C ASP A 29 -6.58 -11.94 4.14
N ILE A 30 -6.25 -11.11 5.14
CA ILE A 30 -6.29 -11.46 6.57
C ILE A 30 -7.68 -11.93 6.98
N TYR A 31 -8.74 -11.26 6.53
CA TYR A 31 -10.11 -11.68 6.81
C TYR A 31 -10.42 -13.06 6.21
N SER A 32 -9.97 -13.32 4.97
CA SER A 32 -10.21 -14.59 4.30
C SER A 32 -9.43 -15.73 4.95
N ASP A 33 -8.20 -15.49 5.36
CA ASP A 33 -7.38 -16.46 6.09
C ASP A 33 -8.02 -16.81 7.45
N ILE A 34 -8.39 -15.80 8.26
CA ILE A 34 -8.94 -16.02 9.61
C ILE A 34 -10.34 -16.64 9.60
N PHE A 35 -11.24 -16.16 8.74
CA PHE A 35 -12.66 -16.52 8.80
C PHE A 35 -13.09 -17.59 7.80
N LYS A 36 -12.30 -17.81 6.74
CA LYS A 36 -12.64 -18.76 5.68
C LYS A 36 -11.58 -19.85 5.50
N GLU A 37 -10.43 -19.75 6.17
CA GLU A 37 -9.28 -20.67 6.02
C GLU A 37 -8.86 -20.80 4.54
N VAL A 38 -8.99 -19.71 3.78
CA VAL A 38 -8.65 -19.65 2.35
C VAL A 38 -7.62 -18.56 2.13
N GLU A 39 -6.47 -18.96 1.57
CA GLU A 39 -5.46 -18.05 1.04
C GLU A 39 -6.06 -17.29 -0.16
N PHE A 40 -6.35 -16.00 0.02
CA PHE A 40 -6.89 -15.17 -1.05
C PHE A 40 -5.77 -14.61 -1.94
N LEU A 41 -4.68 -14.16 -1.33
CA LEU A 41 -3.46 -13.77 -2.01
C LEU A 41 -2.42 -14.89 -1.90
N ASN A 42 -1.75 -15.16 -3.01
CA ASN A 42 -0.53 -15.96 -2.98
C ASN A 42 0.59 -15.12 -2.35
N GLN A 43 1.47 -15.74 -1.56
CA GLN A 43 2.70 -15.17 -0.99
C GLN A 43 3.49 -14.26 -1.98
N TYR A 44 3.58 -14.64 -3.26
CA TYR A 44 4.27 -13.84 -4.29
C TYR A 44 3.58 -12.50 -4.62
N VAL A 45 2.29 -12.39 -4.35
CA VAL A 45 1.48 -11.17 -4.56
C VAL A 45 1.33 -10.41 -3.26
N GLU A 46 1.16 -11.12 -2.15
CA GLU A 46 1.09 -10.59 -0.79
C GLU A 46 2.37 -9.80 -0.43
N THR A 47 3.55 -10.39 -0.66
CA THR A 47 4.84 -9.77 -0.31
C THR A 47 5.04 -8.40 -0.99
N PRO A 48 4.88 -8.24 -2.32
CA PRO A 48 4.91 -6.93 -2.97
C PRO A 48 3.83 -5.97 -2.47
N LEU A 49 2.64 -6.47 -2.10
CA LEU A 49 1.54 -5.66 -1.56
C LEU A 49 1.91 -5.03 -0.22
N PHE A 50 2.51 -5.80 0.68
CA PHE A 50 3.03 -5.27 1.94
C PHE A 50 4.16 -4.27 1.72
N ILE A 51 5.12 -4.57 0.84
CA ILE A 51 6.20 -3.63 0.51
C ILE A 51 5.63 -2.31 -0.02
N LEU A 52 4.64 -2.37 -0.91
CA LEU A 52 3.96 -1.19 -1.43
C LEU A 52 3.25 -0.41 -0.32
N PHE A 53 2.50 -1.09 0.55
CA PHE A 53 1.80 -0.46 1.68
C PHE A 53 2.76 0.29 2.61
N PHE A 54 3.86 -0.37 3.02
CA PHE A 54 4.88 0.26 3.85
C PHE A 54 5.58 1.42 3.14
N TYR A 55 5.86 1.29 1.85
CA TYR A 55 6.45 2.37 1.05
C TYR A 55 5.52 3.59 0.97
N MET A 56 4.22 3.38 0.72
CA MET A 56 3.22 4.45 0.72
C MET A 56 3.11 5.13 2.09
N THR A 57 3.15 4.34 3.17
CA THR A 57 3.13 4.83 4.55
C THR A 57 4.36 5.71 4.84
N TYR A 58 5.56 5.24 4.44
CA TYR A 58 6.80 5.99 4.55
C TYR A 58 6.74 7.32 3.78
N LEU A 59 6.24 7.31 2.53
CA LEU A 59 6.08 8.53 1.74
C LEU A 59 5.10 9.51 2.39
N GLY A 60 4.00 9.02 2.96
CA GLY A 60 3.05 9.83 3.74
C GLY A 60 3.73 10.52 4.94
N LEU A 61 4.44 9.76 5.76
CA LEU A 61 5.21 10.27 6.91
C LEU A 61 6.30 11.27 6.49
N LYS A 62 7.05 10.97 5.44
CA LYS A 62 8.09 11.85 4.88
C LYS A 62 7.52 13.20 4.46
N ASN A 63 6.34 13.20 3.82
CA ASN A 63 5.68 14.43 3.40
C ASN A 63 5.06 15.22 4.55
N LEU A 64 4.55 14.56 5.60
CA LEU A 64 4.11 15.22 6.83
C LEU A 64 5.28 15.92 7.53
N LYS A 65 6.43 15.25 7.64
CA LYS A 65 7.65 15.85 8.24
C LYS A 65 8.18 17.05 7.48
N LYS A 66 8.03 17.10 6.15
CA LYS A 66 8.42 18.26 5.32
C LYS A 66 7.46 19.45 5.41
N LYS A 67 6.21 19.22 5.80
CA LYS A 67 5.21 20.27 6.03
C LYS A 67 5.26 20.85 7.44
N LYS A 68 5.99 20.19 8.34
CA LYS A 68 6.27 20.63 9.71
C LYS A 68 7.51 21.51 9.71
#